data_AF-A0A4V5PT99-F1
#
_entry.id   AF-A0A4V5PT99-F1
#
_cell.length_a   1.000
_cell.length_b   1.000
_cell.length_c   1.000
_cell.angle_alpha   90.00
_cell.angle_beta   90.00
_cell.angle_gamma   90.00
#
_symmetry.space_group_name_H-M   'P 1'
#
loop_
_entity.id
_entity.type
_entity.pdbx_description
1 polymer ?
#
loop_
_entity_poly.entity_id
_entity_poly.type
_entity_poly.pdbx_seq_one_letter_code
_entity_poly.pdbx_strand_id
1 'polypeptide(L)'
;MIELYDRYSQESRDLHESLVATGLSQLGVVIDADGFLPDGLVSPFTYYLGYEEGKPLYFNQVPVPAFWEISGNNQSARIEDMTQERAVIHYADGMQARLVKQVDWKNQEGRVRQVDHYNRFGACFATTTYSADSEPIMTVYQDVNGQQVLLENHVTGDILLTLPGQSMRYFANKVEFITFFLQDLEIDTSQLVFNTLATAFLVSFHHPNKSGSDVLVWQEPLYDAIPGNMQLILESDDVRTKKIIIPNKETYERALELTDEKYHTQFVHLGYHYQFKRDNFLRRDALILTNSDQIEQVEAIVEALPDVTFRIAAVTEMSSKLLDMLRYPNVVLYQNASPQKIQELYQLSDIYLDINHSNELLQAVRQAFEHNLLILGFNQTVHNSSYIAPDHLFESSEVAPLVETIKLALSDVEQMSLALGKQGQHANYVDLVRYQETMQTVLGG
;
A
#
# COMPACT_ATOMS: atom_id res chain seq x y z
N MET A 1 8.80 -17.53 -11.47
CA MET A 1 7.63 -16.73 -11.89
C MET A 1 7.93 -15.27 -11.67
N ILE A 2 7.46 -14.41 -12.57
CA ILE A 2 7.54 -12.95 -12.44
C ILE A 2 6.21 -12.41 -11.94
N GLU A 3 6.27 -11.49 -10.98
CA GLU A 3 5.12 -10.72 -10.53
C GLU A 3 5.11 -9.38 -11.28
N LEU A 4 3.97 -8.96 -11.82
CA LEU A 4 3.83 -7.73 -12.60
C LEU A 4 2.66 -6.90 -12.06
N TYR A 5 3.00 -5.79 -11.42
CA TYR A 5 2.07 -4.88 -10.76
C TYR A 5 2.00 -3.57 -11.53
N ASP A 6 0.81 -3.02 -11.77
CA ASP A 6 0.72 -1.66 -12.33
C ASP A 6 1.26 -0.64 -11.32
N ARG A 7 0.91 -0.79 -10.04
CA ARG A 7 1.31 0.08 -8.93
C ARG A 7 1.65 -0.73 -7.69
N TYR A 8 2.48 -0.19 -6.79
CA TYR A 8 2.79 -0.85 -5.52
C TYR A 8 1.81 -0.45 -4.40
N SER A 9 0.55 -0.87 -4.55
CA SER A 9 -0.49 -0.66 -3.54
C SER A 9 -0.36 -1.62 -2.34
N GLN A 10 -1.19 -1.44 -1.31
CA GLN A 10 -1.24 -2.38 -0.18
C GLN A 10 -1.63 -3.79 -0.62
N GLU A 11 -2.55 -3.93 -1.57
CA GLU A 11 -2.96 -5.23 -2.12
C GLU A 11 -1.85 -5.89 -2.94
N SER A 12 -1.07 -5.08 -3.67
CA SER A 12 0.11 -5.55 -4.40
C SER A 12 1.22 -5.99 -3.45
N ARG A 13 1.39 -5.26 -2.34
CA ARG A 13 2.29 -5.62 -1.24
C ARG A 13 1.88 -6.94 -0.58
N ASP A 14 0.60 -7.13 -0.27
CA ASP A 14 0.10 -8.35 0.38
C ASP A 14 0.27 -9.58 -0.52
N LEU A 15 0.02 -9.43 -1.82
CA LEU A 15 0.30 -10.46 -2.80
C LEU A 15 1.79 -10.76 -2.91
N HIS A 16 2.62 -9.72 -3.01
CA HIS A 16 4.07 -9.86 -3.12
C HIS A 16 4.68 -10.56 -1.90
N GLU A 17 4.36 -10.11 -0.69
CA GLU A 17 4.83 -10.74 0.55
C GLU A 17 4.38 -12.21 0.65
N SER A 18 3.15 -12.51 0.21
CA SER A 18 2.64 -13.90 0.17
C SER A 18 3.44 -14.77 -0.81
N LEU A 19 3.70 -14.28 -2.03
CA LEU A 19 4.45 -15.02 -3.04
C LEU A 19 5.92 -15.19 -2.66
N VAL A 20 6.56 -14.18 -2.09
CA VAL A 20 7.93 -14.26 -1.57
C VAL A 20 8.03 -15.32 -0.47
N ALA A 21 7.03 -15.39 0.43
CA ALA A 21 7.00 -16.40 1.49
C ALA A 21 6.98 -17.85 0.96
N THR A 22 6.46 -18.06 -0.25
CA THR A 22 6.46 -19.39 -0.89
C THR A 22 7.80 -19.78 -1.51
N GLY A 23 8.68 -18.81 -1.78
CA GLY A 23 9.87 -19.01 -2.61
C GLY A 23 9.60 -19.23 -4.10
N LEU A 24 8.35 -19.05 -4.58
CA LEU A 24 7.99 -19.19 -6.00
C LEU A 24 8.27 -17.91 -6.81
N SER A 25 8.38 -16.77 -6.14
CA SER A 25 8.72 -15.49 -6.77
C SER A 25 10.19 -15.45 -7.19
N GLN A 26 10.43 -15.10 -8.45
CA GLN A 26 11.77 -14.82 -8.98
C GLN A 26 12.08 -13.33 -8.97
N LEU A 27 11.10 -12.50 -9.36
CA LEU A 27 11.23 -11.05 -9.46
C LEU A 27 9.85 -10.41 -9.41
N GLY A 28 9.69 -9.36 -8.61
CA GLY A 28 8.54 -8.48 -8.69
C GLY A 28 8.85 -7.21 -9.46
N VAL A 29 8.00 -6.89 -10.42
CA VAL A 29 8.11 -5.74 -11.32
C VAL A 29 6.91 -4.83 -11.08
N VAL A 30 7.16 -3.55 -10.80
CA VAL A 30 6.13 -2.52 -10.68
C VAL A 30 6.25 -1.57 -11.86
N ILE A 31 5.19 -1.46 -12.66
CA ILE A 31 5.18 -0.66 -13.89
C ILE A 31 5.32 0.83 -13.57
N ASP A 32 4.58 1.32 -12.56
CA ASP A 32 4.71 2.70 -12.11
C ASP A 32 6.14 3.02 -11.67
N ALA A 33 6.57 4.26 -11.95
CA ALA A 33 7.88 4.76 -11.60
C ALA A 33 7.93 5.26 -10.15
N ASP A 34 7.63 4.38 -9.18
CA ASP A 34 7.69 4.75 -7.76
C ASP A 34 9.16 4.81 -7.29
N GLY A 35 9.58 6.00 -6.83
CA GLY A 35 10.93 6.23 -6.32
C GLY A 35 11.21 5.58 -4.95
N PHE A 36 10.19 5.03 -4.29
CA PHE A 36 10.25 4.44 -2.95
C PHE A 36 9.97 2.93 -2.92
N LEU A 37 10.13 2.23 -4.06
CA LEU A 37 10.01 0.78 -4.10
C LEU A 37 10.95 0.11 -3.06
N PRO A 38 10.45 -0.89 -2.31
CA PRO A 38 11.28 -1.74 -1.46
C PRO A 38 12.37 -2.48 -2.22
N ASP A 39 13.40 -2.92 -1.49
CA ASP A 39 14.43 -3.80 -2.04
C ASP A 39 13.82 -5.10 -2.58
N GLY A 40 14.36 -5.58 -3.70
CA GLY A 40 13.88 -6.79 -4.38
C GLY A 40 12.80 -6.54 -5.44
N LEU A 41 12.17 -5.36 -5.44
CA LEU A 41 11.27 -4.91 -6.49
C LEU A 41 11.99 -3.98 -7.47
N VAL A 42 11.59 -4.04 -8.74
CA VAL A 42 12.14 -3.18 -9.79
C VAL A 42 11.04 -2.52 -10.60
N SER A 43 11.33 -1.36 -11.19
CA SER A 43 10.46 -0.73 -12.19
C SER A 43 11.22 -0.54 -13.50
N PRO A 44 10.61 -0.81 -14.66
CA PRO A 44 11.25 -0.59 -15.96
C PRO A 44 11.68 0.87 -16.15
N PHE A 45 11.03 1.82 -15.47
CA PHE A 45 11.35 3.25 -15.57
C PHE A 45 12.50 3.71 -14.65
N THR A 46 12.81 2.94 -13.60
CA THR A 46 13.87 3.30 -12.64
C THR A 46 15.10 2.40 -12.71
N TYR A 47 14.95 1.18 -13.25
CA TYR A 47 16.00 0.16 -13.30
C TYR A 47 17.29 0.64 -13.97
N TYR A 48 17.17 1.38 -15.07
CA TYR A 48 18.32 1.84 -15.86
C TYR A 48 18.97 3.13 -15.33
N LEU A 49 18.48 3.70 -14.22
CA LEU A 49 18.92 5.01 -13.74
C LEU A 49 20.16 4.94 -12.82
N GLY A 50 20.48 3.76 -12.28
CA GLY A 50 21.73 3.50 -11.56
C GLY A 50 21.79 4.00 -10.11
N TYR A 51 20.68 4.42 -9.51
CA TYR A 51 20.67 4.87 -8.10
C TYR A 51 20.73 3.68 -7.13
N GLU A 52 21.78 3.62 -6.31
CA GLU A 52 21.98 2.55 -5.32
C GLU A 52 22.22 3.07 -3.89
N GLU A 53 22.74 4.28 -3.73
CA GLU A 53 23.10 4.87 -2.46
C GLU A 53 22.49 6.26 -2.30
N GLY A 54 22.20 6.64 -1.06
CA GLY A 54 21.68 7.97 -0.72
C GLY A 54 20.75 7.93 0.47
N LYS A 55 20.08 9.06 0.72
CA LYS A 55 19.04 9.17 1.75
C LYS A 55 17.91 10.04 1.23
N PRO A 56 16.65 9.70 1.50
CA PRO A 56 15.53 10.49 1.03
C PRO A 56 15.63 11.91 1.59
N LEU A 57 15.25 12.91 0.79
CA LEU A 57 15.24 14.28 1.26
C LEU A 57 14.17 14.44 2.33
N TYR A 58 14.53 15.14 3.40
CA TYR A 58 13.55 15.73 4.31
C TYR A 58 12.93 16.96 3.66
N PHE A 59 11.70 17.30 4.01
CA PHE A 59 10.92 18.35 3.30
C PHE A 59 11.64 19.69 3.12
N ASN A 60 12.46 20.11 4.09
CA ASN A 60 13.20 21.38 4.05
C ASN A 60 14.55 21.30 3.29
N GLN A 61 14.86 20.17 2.66
CA GLN A 61 16.07 19.93 1.88
C GLN A 61 15.81 20.00 0.37
N VAL A 62 14.55 20.18 -0.05
CA VAL A 62 14.22 20.39 -1.46
C VAL A 62 15.00 21.60 -2.00
N PRO A 63 15.75 21.48 -3.10
CA PRO A 63 16.45 22.61 -3.70
C PRO A 63 15.46 23.70 -4.13
N VAL A 64 15.66 24.92 -3.65
CA VAL A 64 14.81 26.08 -3.98
C VAL A 64 15.67 27.30 -4.33
N PRO A 65 15.13 28.26 -5.11
CA PRO A 65 15.77 29.54 -5.33
C PRO A 65 16.15 30.24 -4.02
N ALA A 66 17.18 31.09 -4.08
CA ALA A 66 17.67 31.80 -2.91
C ALA A 66 16.55 32.61 -2.23
N PHE A 67 16.50 32.54 -0.89
CA PHE A 67 15.54 33.24 -0.02
C PHE A 67 14.08 32.76 -0.09
N TRP A 68 13.77 31.71 -0.86
CA TRP A 68 12.43 31.09 -0.80
C TRP A 68 12.27 30.33 0.52
N GLU A 69 11.06 30.37 1.06
CA GLU A 69 10.72 29.72 2.33
C GLU A 69 10.10 28.34 2.07
N ILE A 70 10.48 27.35 2.87
CA ILE A 70 9.81 26.04 2.92
C ILE A 70 9.16 25.90 4.29
N SER A 71 7.84 25.74 4.31
CA SER A 71 7.06 25.53 5.53
C SER A 71 6.19 24.28 5.38
N GLY A 72 5.98 23.51 6.45
CA GLY A 72 5.27 22.23 6.34
C GLY A 72 4.70 21.69 7.64
N ASN A 73 3.72 20.80 7.49
CA ASN A 73 3.08 20.06 8.58
C ASN A 73 3.35 18.55 8.41
N ASN A 74 2.54 17.68 9.03
CA ASN A 74 2.70 16.22 8.95
C ASN A 74 2.14 15.59 7.67
N GLN A 75 1.33 16.32 6.90
CA GLN A 75 0.67 15.84 5.69
C GLN A 75 1.38 16.30 4.41
N SER A 76 1.82 17.56 4.39
CA SER A 76 2.53 18.15 3.25
C SER A 76 3.40 19.35 3.66
N ALA A 77 4.21 19.83 2.73
CA ALA A 77 4.89 21.11 2.83
C ALA A 77 4.62 21.99 1.62
N ARG A 78 4.94 23.27 1.72
CA ARG A 78 4.81 24.27 0.66
C ARG A 78 6.09 25.07 0.52
N ILE A 79 6.33 25.55 -0.68
CA ILE A 79 7.44 26.41 -1.04
C ILE A 79 6.86 27.76 -1.43
N GLU A 80 7.35 28.82 -0.80
CA GLU A 80 6.79 30.17 -0.92
C GLU A 80 7.88 31.18 -1.32
N ASP A 81 7.52 32.06 -2.24
CA ASP A 81 8.31 33.25 -2.60
C ASP A 81 7.60 34.46 -1.99
N MET A 82 8.15 34.97 -0.88
CA MET A 82 7.51 35.95 -0.01
C MET A 82 6.17 35.45 0.55
N THR A 83 5.06 35.70 -0.15
CA THR A 83 3.71 35.24 0.24
C THR A 83 3.02 34.48 -0.88
N GLN A 84 3.70 34.25 -2.01
CA GLN A 84 3.14 33.54 -3.14
C GLN A 84 3.57 32.07 -3.07
N GLU A 85 2.60 31.17 -3.02
CA GLU A 85 2.85 29.74 -3.12
C GLU A 85 3.41 29.41 -4.52
N ARG A 86 4.55 28.71 -4.53
CA ARG A 86 5.28 28.32 -5.73
C ARG A 86 5.28 26.83 -5.96
N ALA A 87 5.23 26.04 -4.90
CA ALA A 87 5.11 24.59 -5.01
C ALA A 87 4.50 23.95 -3.77
N VAL A 88 3.98 22.74 -3.97
CA VAL A 88 3.55 21.84 -2.89
C VAL A 88 4.45 20.62 -2.88
N ILE A 89 4.94 20.26 -1.71
CA ILE A 89 5.76 19.06 -1.46
C ILE A 89 4.83 17.99 -0.90
N HIS A 90 4.76 16.86 -1.57
CA HIS A 90 4.04 15.66 -1.13
C HIS A 90 5.01 14.69 -0.48
N TYR A 91 4.59 14.13 0.65
CA TYR A 91 5.42 13.21 1.39
C TYR A 91 5.30 11.77 0.89
N ALA A 92 6.36 11.00 1.08
CA ALA A 92 6.33 9.56 0.89
C ALA A 92 5.50 8.89 1.99
N ASP A 93 4.75 7.88 1.60
CA ASP A 93 4.01 7.03 2.52
C ASP A 93 4.98 6.18 3.37
N GLY A 94 4.68 5.99 4.65
CA GLY A 94 5.43 5.07 5.52
C GLY A 94 5.67 5.56 6.95
N MET A 95 6.55 4.87 7.67
CA MET A 95 6.84 5.15 9.09
C MET A 95 7.71 6.39 9.31
N GLN A 96 8.48 6.80 8.31
CA GLN A 96 9.33 7.99 8.40
C GLN A 96 8.56 9.20 7.90
N ALA A 97 8.26 10.12 8.80
CA ALA A 97 7.46 11.29 8.48
C ALA A 97 8.24 12.32 7.63
N ARG A 98 7.53 12.98 6.72
CA ARG A 98 7.98 14.17 5.97
C ARG A 98 9.18 13.97 5.04
N LEU A 99 9.33 12.76 4.51
CA LEU A 99 10.26 12.48 3.42
C LEU A 99 9.63 12.91 2.10
N VAL A 100 10.41 13.51 1.20
CA VAL A 100 9.92 14.05 -0.08
C VAL A 100 9.70 12.93 -1.09
N LYS A 101 8.47 12.78 -1.58
CA LYS A 101 8.13 11.92 -2.72
C LYS A 101 8.03 12.70 -4.01
N GLN A 102 7.39 13.86 -3.95
CA GLN A 102 7.04 14.63 -5.13
C GLN A 102 6.96 16.13 -4.82
N VAL A 103 7.29 16.99 -5.78
CA VAL A 103 7.14 18.44 -5.68
C VAL A 103 6.38 18.99 -6.89
N ASP A 104 5.22 19.57 -6.63
CA ASP A 104 4.33 20.15 -7.65
C ASP A 104 4.62 21.65 -7.81
N TRP A 105 5.32 22.04 -8.85
CA TRP A 105 5.64 23.42 -9.15
C TRP A 105 4.51 24.12 -9.89
N LYS A 106 4.12 25.30 -9.38
CA LYS A 106 2.99 26.09 -9.84
C LYS A 106 3.43 27.34 -10.58
N ASN A 107 2.63 27.75 -11.57
CA ASN A 107 2.76 29.07 -12.18
C ASN A 107 2.14 30.16 -11.27
N GLN A 108 2.19 31.42 -11.73
CA GLN A 108 1.62 32.56 -10.98
C GLN A 108 0.09 32.48 -10.77
N GLU A 109 -0.61 31.68 -11.56
CA GLU A 109 -2.06 31.44 -11.45
C GLU A 109 -2.39 30.26 -10.52
N GLY A 110 -1.38 29.63 -9.90
CA GLY A 110 -1.55 28.48 -9.01
C GLY A 110 -1.73 27.14 -9.72
N ARG A 111 -1.58 27.08 -11.05
CA ARG A 111 -1.68 25.83 -11.83
C ARG A 111 -0.36 25.08 -11.85
N VAL A 112 -0.41 23.77 -11.66
CA VAL A 112 0.77 22.90 -11.77
C VAL A 112 1.30 22.91 -13.21
N ARG A 113 2.61 23.14 -13.37
CA ARG A 113 3.31 23.14 -14.66
C ARG A 113 4.41 22.10 -14.73
N GLN A 114 4.95 21.72 -13.59
CA GLN A 114 6.01 20.73 -13.48
C GLN A 114 5.82 19.94 -12.20
N VAL A 115 6.09 18.64 -12.28
CA VAL A 115 6.12 17.75 -11.12
C VAL A 115 7.48 17.08 -11.10
N ASP A 116 8.23 17.28 -10.01
CA ASP A 116 9.51 16.63 -9.77
C ASP A 116 9.29 15.40 -8.88
N HIS A 117 9.82 14.25 -9.31
CA HIS A 117 9.70 12.98 -8.62
C HIS A 117 11.01 12.63 -7.92
N TYR A 118 10.93 12.37 -6.62
CA TYR A 118 12.07 12.06 -5.78
C TYR A 118 12.09 10.58 -5.40
N ASN A 119 13.29 10.03 -5.28
CA ASN A 119 13.49 8.65 -4.86
C ASN A 119 13.98 8.53 -3.42
N ARG A 120 13.99 7.30 -2.90
CA ARG A 120 14.51 6.94 -1.58
C ARG A 120 16.01 7.25 -1.38
N PHE A 121 16.72 7.63 -2.43
CA PHE A 121 18.13 8.02 -2.40
C PHE A 121 18.32 9.55 -2.33
N GLY A 122 17.24 10.33 -2.40
CA GLY A 122 17.25 11.79 -2.28
C GLY A 122 17.48 12.52 -3.58
N ALA A 123 17.41 11.83 -4.73
CA ALA A 123 17.56 12.43 -6.04
C ALA A 123 16.19 12.72 -6.67
N CYS A 124 16.09 13.86 -7.37
CA CYS A 124 15.03 14.08 -8.35
C CYS A 124 15.39 13.25 -9.59
N PHE A 125 14.73 12.11 -9.77
CA PHE A 125 15.07 11.15 -10.82
C PHE A 125 14.17 11.29 -12.06
N ALA A 126 13.04 11.98 -11.93
CA ALA A 126 12.15 12.24 -13.05
C ALA A 126 11.44 13.58 -12.91
N THR A 127 11.12 14.20 -14.05
CA THR A 127 10.33 15.43 -14.12
C THR A 127 9.21 15.28 -15.14
N THR A 128 7.96 15.49 -14.70
CA THR A 128 6.78 15.55 -15.57
C THR A 128 6.45 17.00 -15.90
N THR A 129 6.31 17.33 -17.17
CA THR A 129 5.86 18.65 -17.66
C THR A 129 4.39 18.63 -18.01
N TYR A 130 3.65 19.67 -17.62
CA TYR A 130 2.20 19.80 -17.83
C TYR A 130 1.85 20.88 -18.85
N SER A 131 0.77 20.63 -19.61
CA SER A 131 0.19 21.57 -20.58
C SER A 131 -0.46 22.77 -19.90
N ALA A 132 -0.87 23.77 -20.70
CA ALA A 132 -1.63 24.93 -20.22
C ALA A 132 -2.93 24.53 -19.49
N ASP A 133 -3.51 23.40 -19.88
CA ASP A 133 -4.76 22.82 -19.37
C ASP A 133 -4.55 21.89 -18.15
N SER A 134 -3.31 21.74 -17.67
CA SER A 134 -2.95 20.89 -16.53
C SER A 134 -3.03 19.38 -16.82
N GLU A 135 -2.82 18.99 -18.07
CA GLU A 135 -2.63 17.60 -18.48
C GLU A 135 -1.14 17.28 -18.62
N PRO A 136 -0.66 16.08 -18.23
CA PRO A 136 0.73 15.71 -18.40
C PRO A 136 1.08 15.60 -19.90
N ILE A 137 2.20 16.19 -20.32
CA ILE A 137 2.71 16.13 -21.70
C ILE A 137 3.79 15.07 -21.83
N MET A 138 4.78 15.10 -20.94
CA MET A 138 5.92 14.19 -20.98
C MET A 138 6.57 14.05 -19.61
N THR A 139 7.20 12.90 -19.39
CA THR A 139 8.10 12.66 -18.25
C THR A 139 9.50 12.32 -18.76
N VAL A 140 10.51 12.99 -18.21
CA VAL A 140 11.92 12.73 -18.50
C VAL A 140 12.55 12.10 -17.27
N TYR A 141 13.25 10.98 -17.44
CA TYR A 141 13.96 10.27 -16.38
C TYR A 141 15.47 10.39 -16.58
N GLN A 142 16.18 10.66 -15.47
CA GLN A 142 17.61 10.94 -15.49
C GLN A 142 18.38 9.95 -14.60
N ASP A 143 19.56 9.54 -15.07
CA ASP A 143 20.48 8.71 -14.29
C ASP A 143 21.13 9.50 -13.15
N VAL A 144 21.96 8.82 -12.35
CA VAL A 144 22.70 9.41 -11.23
C VAL A 144 23.61 10.57 -11.62
N ASN A 145 23.97 10.69 -12.90
CA ASN A 145 24.83 11.73 -13.45
C ASN A 145 24.02 12.90 -14.05
N GLY A 146 22.69 12.84 -13.98
CA GLY A 146 21.79 13.84 -14.57
C GLY A 146 21.60 13.68 -16.08
N GLN A 147 22.09 12.60 -16.69
CA GLN A 147 21.88 12.32 -18.10
C GLN A 147 20.48 11.73 -18.32
N GLN A 148 19.76 12.23 -19.33
CA GLN A 148 18.48 11.67 -19.74
C GLN A 148 18.64 10.23 -20.26
N VAL A 149 17.92 9.30 -19.64
CA VAL A 149 17.90 7.88 -20.02
C VAL A 149 16.58 7.47 -20.66
N LEU A 150 15.46 7.94 -20.10
CA LEU A 150 14.11 7.64 -20.61
C LEU A 150 13.31 8.92 -20.84
N LEU A 151 12.44 8.89 -21.84
CA LEU A 151 11.41 9.89 -22.08
C LEU A 151 10.11 9.18 -22.42
N GLU A 152 9.06 9.49 -21.65
CA GLU A 152 7.70 9.07 -21.91
C GLU A 152 6.90 10.27 -22.40
N ASN A 153 6.27 10.16 -23.57
CA ASN A 153 5.34 11.15 -24.09
C ASN A 153 3.91 10.73 -23.71
N HIS A 154 3.27 11.47 -22.81
CA HIS A 154 1.92 11.17 -22.33
C HIS A 154 0.82 11.49 -23.34
N VAL A 155 1.12 12.29 -24.38
CA VAL A 155 0.16 12.63 -25.45
C VAL A 155 0.11 11.53 -26.50
N THR A 156 1.26 11.00 -26.91
CA THR A 156 1.33 9.97 -27.96
C THR A 156 1.44 8.55 -27.41
N GLY A 157 1.90 8.39 -26.18
CA GLY A 157 2.24 7.10 -25.56
C GLY A 157 3.65 6.60 -25.89
N ASP A 158 4.39 7.31 -26.74
CA ASP A 158 5.73 6.91 -27.17
C ASP A 158 6.73 6.92 -26.01
N ILE A 159 7.62 5.93 -25.99
CA ILE A 159 8.72 5.84 -25.02
C ILE A 159 10.05 5.73 -25.76
N LEU A 160 11.01 6.57 -25.36
CA LEU A 160 12.38 6.58 -25.88
C LEU A 160 13.35 6.16 -24.79
N LEU A 161 14.14 5.12 -25.03
CA LEU A 161 15.22 4.65 -24.15
C LEU A 161 16.58 4.92 -24.79
N THR A 162 17.46 5.62 -24.08
CA THR A 162 18.84 5.91 -24.53
C THR A 162 19.83 5.45 -23.46
N LEU A 163 20.36 4.24 -23.62
CA LEU A 163 21.37 3.68 -22.72
C LEU A 163 22.79 4.15 -23.11
N PRO A 164 23.72 4.27 -22.13
CA PRO A 164 25.10 4.66 -22.40
C PRO A 164 25.75 3.79 -23.48
N GLY A 165 26.32 4.43 -24.51
CA GLY A 165 27.01 3.75 -25.61
C GLY A 165 26.09 2.99 -26.58
N GLN A 166 24.77 3.12 -26.47
CA GLN A 166 23.81 2.47 -27.37
C GLN A 166 22.99 3.49 -28.18
N SER A 167 22.50 3.06 -29.33
CA SER A 167 21.52 3.84 -30.10
C SER A 167 20.20 3.94 -29.34
N MET A 168 19.53 5.08 -29.50
CA MET A 168 18.18 5.28 -28.94
C MET A 168 17.22 4.21 -29.48
N ARG A 169 16.43 3.62 -28.58
CA ARG A 169 15.37 2.66 -28.87
C ARG A 169 14.01 3.34 -28.70
N TYR A 170 13.11 3.07 -29.64
CA TYR A 170 11.75 3.60 -29.67
C TYR A 170 10.75 2.49 -29.37
N PHE A 171 9.75 2.80 -28.56
CA PHE A 171 8.60 1.95 -28.27
C PHE A 171 7.32 2.76 -28.46
N ALA A 172 6.32 2.17 -29.13
CA ALA A 172 5.08 2.89 -29.45
C ALA A 172 4.15 3.08 -28.25
N ASN A 173 4.32 2.28 -27.19
CA ASN A 173 3.50 2.32 -25.99
C ASN A 173 4.20 1.62 -24.81
N LYS A 174 3.62 1.76 -23.61
CA LYS A 174 4.09 1.10 -22.37
C LYS A 174 4.20 -0.42 -22.51
N VAL A 175 3.25 -1.07 -23.17
CA VAL A 175 3.22 -2.54 -23.28
C VAL A 175 4.45 -3.06 -24.02
N GLU A 176 4.83 -2.42 -25.13
CA GLU A 176 6.04 -2.75 -25.87
C GLU A 176 7.31 -2.53 -25.03
N PHE A 177 7.38 -1.41 -24.31
CA PHE A 177 8.53 -1.10 -23.45
C PHE A 177 8.69 -2.10 -22.30
N ILE A 178 7.60 -2.45 -21.61
CA ILE A 178 7.62 -3.43 -20.51
C ILE A 178 7.96 -4.83 -21.04
N THR A 179 7.38 -5.23 -22.18
CA THR A 179 7.70 -6.50 -22.84
C THR A 179 9.19 -6.58 -23.17
N PHE A 180 9.74 -5.50 -23.72
CA PHE A 180 11.17 -5.38 -23.98
C PHE A 180 11.99 -5.49 -22.68
N PHE A 181 11.62 -4.76 -21.63
CA PHE A 181 12.29 -4.81 -20.33
C PHE A 181 12.37 -6.23 -19.77
N LEU A 182 11.25 -6.96 -19.75
CA LEU A 182 11.22 -8.34 -19.25
C LEU A 182 12.12 -9.28 -20.07
N GLN A 183 12.28 -9.03 -21.37
CA GLN A 183 13.19 -9.79 -22.24
C GLN A 183 14.66 -9.41 -22.03
N ASP A 184 14.95 -8.12 -21.84
CA ASP A 184 16.30 -7.59 -21.62
C ASP A 184 16.92 -8.11 -20.32
N LEU A 185 16.09 -8.44 -19.32
CA LEU A 185 16.52 -9.09 -18.08
C LEU A 185 16.99 -10.55 -18.27
N GLU A 186 16.76 -11.16 -19.44
CA GLU A 186 17.12 -12.55 -19.75
C GLU A 186 16.59 -13.59 -18.73
N ILE A 187 15.44 -13.30 -18.12
CA ILE A 187 14.76 -14.18 -17.14
C ILE A 187 13.62 -14.97 -17.77
N ASP A 188 13.18 -16.03 -17.07
CA ASP A 188 12.05 -16.84 -17.52
C ASP A 188 10.73 -16.07 -17.40
N THR A 189 10.15 -15.72 -18.54
CA THR A 189 8.86 -15.04 -18.67
C THR A 189 7.72 -16.01 -19.02
N SER A 190 7.88 -17.31 -18.76
CA SER A 190 6.85 -18.34 -19.03
C SER A 190 5.60 -18.21 -18.16
N GLN A 191 5.72 -17.58 -16.99
CA GLN A 191 4.64 -17.39 -16.03
C GLN A 191 4.68 -15.99 -15.42
N LEU A 192 3.62 -15.22 -15.66
CA LEU A 192 3.35 -13.94 -15.04
C LEU A 192 2.21 -14.06 -14.03
N VAL A 193 2.37 -13.48 -12.85
CA VAL A 193 1.27 -13.17 -11.93
C VAL A 193 1.07 -11.66 -11.94
N PHE A 194 -0.16 -11.21 -12.17
CA PHE A 194 -0.50 -9.79 -12.16
C PHE A 194 -1.85 -9.58 -11.48
N ASN A 195 -2.10 -8.37 -10.98
CA ASN A 195 -3.26 -8.11 -10.11
C ASN A 195 -4.27 -7.09 -10.63
N THR A 196 -4.13 -6.65 -11.89
CA THR A 196 -5.10 -5.74 -12.52
C THR A 196 -5.40 -6.16 -13.96
N LEU A 197 -6.50 -5.64 -14.51
CA LEU A 197 -6.85 -5.78 -15.94
C LEU A 197 -6.34 -4.61 -16.81
N ALA A 198 -5.39 -3.82 -16.30
CA ALA A 198 -4.78 -2.67 -16.97
C ALA A 198 -3.51 -3.06 -17.76
N THR A 199 -2.40 -2.33 -17.60
CA THR A 199 -1.20 -2.52 -18.42
C THR A 199 -0.57 -3.88 -18.18
N ALA A 200 -0.55 -4.37 -16.94
CA ALA A 200 -0.02 -5.69 -16.61
C ALA A 200 -0.75 -6.82 -17.36
N PHE A 201 -2.09 -6.76 -17.43
CA PHE A 201 -2.88 -7.68 -18.26
C PHE A 201 -2.53 -7.55 -19.75
N LEU A 202 -2.42 -6.33 -20.28
CA LEU A 202 -2.07 -6.12 -21.69
C LEU A 202 -0.68 -6.68 -22.04
N VAL A 203 0.29 -6.62 -21.12
CA VAL A 203 1.60 -7.27 -21.29
C VAL A 203 1.47 -8.77 -21.42
N SER A 204 0.68 -9.43 -20.56
CA SER A 204 0.38 -10.86 -20.69
C SER A 204 -0.35 -11.16 -22.02
N PHE A 205 -1.39 -10.38 -22.33
CA PHE A 205 -2.22 -10.56 -23.51
C PHE A 205 -1.44 -10.39 -24.82
N HIS A 206 -0.56 -9.39 -24.91
CA HIS A 206 0.25 -9.12 -26.09
C HIS A 206 1.63 -9.80 -26.08
N HIS A 207 1.93 -10.60 -25.05
CA HIS A 207 3.23 -11.24 -24.92
C HIS A 207 3.60 -12.04 -26.19
N PRO A 208 4.85 -11.92 -26.71
CA PRO A 208 5.25 -12.55 -27.97
C PRO A 208 5.16 -14.09 -27.96
N ASN A 209 5.58 -14.71 -26.86
CA ASN A 209 5.37 -16.14 -26.64
C ASN A 209 3.99 -16.39 -26.03
N LYS A 210 3.12 -17.13 -26.73
CA LYS A 210 1.76 -17.52 -26.28
C LYS A 210 1.70 -18.84 -25.50
N SER A 211 2.80 -19.59 -25.40
CA SER A 211 2.81 -20.87 -24.68
C SER A 211 2.86 -20.75 -23.16
N GLY A 212 2.90 -19.53 -22.62
CA GLY A 212 2.95 -19.27 -21.18
C GLY A 212 1.62 -19.55 -20.48
N SER A 213 1.67 -19.66 -19.15
CA SER A 213 0.52 -19.88 -18.29
C SER A 213 0.52 -18.84 -17.18
N ASP A 214 -0.22 -17.76 -17.40
CA ASP A 214 -0.27 -16.62 -16.50
C ASP A 214 -1.49 -16.68 -15.58
N VAL A 215 -1.45 -15.89 -14.52
CA VAL A 215 -2.49 -15.84 -13.50
C VAL A 215 -2.85 -14.40 -13.19
N LEU A 216 -4.14 -14.10 -13.25
CA LEU A 216 -4.70 -12.86 -12.70
C LEU A 216 -5.04 -13.09 -11.23
N VAL A 217 -4.61 -12.20 -10.34
CA VAL A 217 -5.11 -12.11 -8.97
C VAL A 217 -6.04 -10.91 -8.89
N TRP A 218 -7.35 -11.13 -8.99
CA TRP A 218 -8.35 -10.07 -9.01
C TRP A 218 -8.70 -9.61 -7.60
N GLN A 219 -8.38 -8.36 -7.28
CA GLN A 219 -8.47 -7.78 -5.93
C GLN A 219 -9.56 -6.70 -5.78
N GLU A 220 -10.24 -6.36 -6.88
CA GLU A 220 -11.31 -5.34 -6.90
C GLU A 220 -12.70 -5.98 -6.68
N PRO A 221 -13.67 -5.24 -6.12
CA PRO A 221 -15.03 -5.76 -5.97
C PRO A 221 -15.70 -6.02 -7.32
N LEU A 222 -16.63 -6.98 -7.34
CA LEU A 222 -17.53 -7.23 -8.47
C LEU A 222 -18.95 -6.81 -8.11
N TYR A 223 -19.60 -6.08 -9.01
CA TYR A 223 -20.96 -5.57 -8.82
C TYR A 223 -21.95 -6.35 -9.71
N ASP A 224 -22.48 -5.71 -10.76
CA ASP A 224 -23.54 -6.28 -11.59
C ASP A 224 -23.03 -7.16 -12.74
N ALA A 225 -21.76 -7.03 -13.12
CA ALA A 225 -21.16 -7.78 -14.22
C ALA A 225 -19.65 -7.94 -14.00
N ILE A 226 -19.07 -8.97 -14.63
CA ILE A 226 -17.61 -9.11 -14.73
C ILE A 226 -17.03 -8.16 -15.78
N PRO A 227 -15.80 -7.63 -15.60
CA PRO A 227 -15.16 -6.75 -16.57
C PRO A 227 -14.97 -7.42 -17.95
N GLY A 228 -15.03 -6.65 -19.03
CA GLY A 228 -14.87 -7.17 -20.40
C GLY A 228 -13.53 -7.88 -20.64
N ASN A 229 -12.43 -7.35 -20.09
CA ASN A 229 -11.12 -8.02 -20.18
C ASN A 229 -11.09 -9.35 -19.39
N MET A 230 -11.89 -9.47 -18.32
CA MET A 230 -12.06 -10.72 -17.60
C MET A 230 -12.86 -11.73 -18.43
N GLN A 231 -13.93 -11.29 -19.10
CA GLN A 231 -14.69 -12.13 -20.04
C GLN A 231 -13.77 -12.69 -21.13
N LEU A 232 -12.90 -11.85 -21.69
CA LEU A 232 -11.92 -12.27 -22.71
C LEU A 232 -10.99 -13.39 -22.20
N ILE A 233 -10.56 -13.33 -20.94
CA ILE A 233 -9.74 -14.40 -20.33
C ILE A 233 -10.53 -15.71 -20.27
N LEU A 234 -11.80 -15.65 -19.86
CA LEU A 234 -12.64 -16.84 -19.69
C LEU A 234 -13.00 -17.50 -21.04
N GLU A 235 -13.24 -16.69 -22.07
CA GLU A 235 -13.79 -17.13 -23.35
C GLU A 235 -12.72 -17.52 -24.38
N SER A 236 -11.47 -17.09 -24.20
CA SER A 236 -10.41 -17.30 -25.20
C SER A 236 -9.44 -18.41 -24.79
N ASP A 237 -9.25 -19.40 -25.67
CA ASP A 237 -8.24 -20.44 -25.46
C ASP A 237 -6.80 -19.95 -25.76
N ASP A 238 -6.66 -18.87 -26.53
CA ASP A 238 -5.38 -18.37 -27.05
C ASP A 238 -4.69 -17.35 -26.12
N VAL A 239 -5.34 -16.93 -25.02
CA VAL A 239 -4.70 -16.06 -24.02
C VAL A 239 -3.74 -16.84 -23.14
N ARG A 240 -2.67 -16.18 -22.66
CA ARG A 240 -1.74 -16.80 -21.70
C ARG A 240 -2.37 -16.99 -20.31
N THR A 241 -3.24 -16.08 -19.89
CA THR A 241 -3.87 -16.13 -18.57
C THR A 241 -4.84 -17.30 -18.49
N LYS A 242 -4.56 -18.28 -17.62
CA LYS A 242 -5.37 -19.51 -17.51
C LYS A 242 -6.16 -19.62 -16.21
N LYS A 243 -5.82 -18.82 -15.22
CA LYS A 243 -6.45 -18.83 -13.89
C LYS A 243 -6.71 -17.42 -13.40
N ILE A 244 -7.80 -17.28 -12.66
CA ILE A 244 -8.18 -16.06 -11.94
C ILE A 244 -8.28 -16.41 -10.46
N ILE A 245 -7.33 -15.94 -9.67
CA ILE A 245 -7.38 -16.01 -8.22
C ILE A 245 -8.21 -14.84 -7.71
N ILE A 246 -9.14 -15.08 -6.80
CA ILE A 246 -9.91 -14.03 -6.12
C ILE A 246 -9.73 -14.21 -4.61
N PRO A 247 -9.00 -13.31 -3.92
CA PRO A 247 -8.75 -13.41 -2.49
C PRO A 247 -9.97 -13.19 -1.61
N ASN A 248 -10.82 -12.22 -1.96
CA ASN A 248 -12.01 -11.91 -1.19
C ASN A 248 -13.11 -12.93 -1.49
N LYS A 249 -13.62 -13.58 -0.43
CA LYS A 249 -14.61 -14.66 -0.56
C LYS A 249 -15.92 -14.21 -1.20
N GLU A 250 -16.47 -13.06 -0.79
CA GLU A 250 -17.73 -12.54 -1.33
C GLU A 250 -17.60 -12.22 -2.82
N THR A 251 -16.47 -11.65 -3.22
CA THR A 251 -16.14 -11.35 -4.61
C THR A 251 -15.97 -12.62 -5.44
N TYR A 252 -15.35 -13.66 -4.86
CA TYR A 252 -15.22 -14.96 -5.50
C TYR A 252 -16.59 -15.61 -5.75
N GLU A 253 -17.45 -15.66 -4.74
CA GLU A 253 -18.81 -16.19 -4.86
C GLU A 253 -19.60 -15.38 -5.90
N ARG A 254 -19.45 -14.05 -5.89
CA ARG A 254 -20.07 -13.18 -6.89
C ARG A 254 -19.59 -13.46 -8.31
N ALA A 255 -18.31 -13.76 -8.52
CA ALA A 255 -17.79 -14.13 -9.83
C ALA A 255 -18.44 -15.42 -10.36
N LEU A 256 -18.67 -16.41 -9.49
CA LEU A 256 -19.35 -17.66 -9.86
C LEU A 256 -20.83 -17.42 -10.22
N GLU A 257 -21.52 -16.54 -9.50
CA GLU A 257 -22.91 -16.16 -9.81
C GLU A 257 -23.05 -15.45 -11.17
N LEU A 258 -22.06 -14.64 -11.53
CA LEU A 258 -22.06 -13.83 -12.75
C LEU A 258 -21.60 -14.61 -13.99
N THR A 259 -21.13 -15.85 -13.85
CA THR A 259 -20.52 -16.62 -14.94
C THR A 259 -21.12 -18.02 -15.08
N ASP A 260 -21.13 -18.54 -16.32
CA ASP A 260 -21.57 -19.91 -16.59
C ASP A 260 -20.68 -20.95 -15.88
N GLU A 261 -21.27 -22.07 -15.42
CA GLU A 261 -20.58 -23.15 -14.70
C GLU A 261 -19.34 -23.70 -15.43
N LYS A 262 -19.33 -23.65 -16.77
CA LYS A 262 -18.17 -24.08 -17.59
C LYS A 262 -16.89 -23.29 -17.28
N TYR A 263 -17.01 -22.05 -16.80
CA TYR A 263 -15.88 -21.18 -16.48
C TYR A 263 -15.41 -21.31 -15.03
N HIS A 264 -16.20 -21.94 -14.13
CA HIS A 264 -15.92 -21.98 -12.69
C HIS A 264 -14.58 -22.62 -12.35
N THR A 265 -14.08 -23.55 -13.18
CA THR A 265 -12.77 -24.18 -12.99
C THR A 265 -11.58 -23.25 -13.22
N GLN A 266 -11.79 -22.08 -13.82
CA GLN A 266 -10.76 -21.05 -14.01
C GLN A 266 -10.62 -20.13 -12.78
N PHE A 267 -11.67 -20.04 -11.96
CA PHE A 267 -11.65 -19.27 -10.72
C PHE A 267 -11.08 -20.07 -9.56
N VAL A 268 -10.25 -19.44 -8.75
CA VAL A 268 -9.65 -20.04 -7.55
C VAL A 268 -9.77 -19.07 -6.38
N HIS A 269 -10.34 -19.52 -5.27
CA HIS A 269 -10.38 -18.73 -4.05
C HIS A 269 -9.10 -18.96 -3.22
N LEU A 270 -8.26 -17.94 -3.13
CA LEU A 270 -7.04 -17.97 -2.33
C LEU A 270 -6.73 -16.57 -1.76
N GLY A 271 -6.74 -16.47 -0.44
CA GLY A 271 -6.41 -15.26 0.31
C GLY A 271 -4.91 -14.96 0.37
N TYR A 272 -4.45 -14.21 1.38
CA TYR A 272 -3.04 -13.81 1.55
C TYR A 272 -2.38 -14.53 2.72
N HIS A 273 -1.07 -14.76 2.60
CA HIS A 273 -0.26 -15.21 3.71
C HIS A 273 0.42 -14.03 4.40
N TYR A 274 -0.05 -13.68 5.60
CA TYR A 274 0.57 -12.67 6.44
C TYR A 274 1.60 -13.30 7.39
N GLN A 275 2.80 -12.72 7.43
CA GLN A 275 3.84 -13.07 8.39
C GLN A 275 3.69 -12.23 9.65
N PHE A 276 2.93 -12.72 10.62
CA PHE A 276 2.78 -12.05 11.91
C PHE A 276 4.12 -11.96 12.65
N LYS A 277 4.43 -10.77 13.17
CA LYS A 277 5.70 -10.47 13.86
C LYS A 277 5.80 -11.11 15.24
N ARG A 278 4.66 -11.46 15.84
CA ARG A 278 4.54 -12.13 17.14
C ARG A 278 3.13 -12.71 17.34
N ASP A 279 3.01 -13.56 18.35
CA ASP A 279 1.71 -13.99 18.87
C ASP A 279 1.08 -12.93 19.79
N ASN A 280 -0.23 -13.04 19.99
CA ASN A 280 -0.95 -12.29 21.04
C ASN A 280 -0.75 -12.98 22.40
N PHE A 281 -0.38 -12.21 23.43
CA PHE A 281 -0.07 -12.76 24.76
C PHE A 281 -1.17 -12.51 25.80
N LEU A 282 -2.37 -12.10 25.37
CA LEU A 282 -3.53 -11.83 26.23
C LEU A 282 -3.26 -10.78 27.32
N ARG A 283 -2.38 -9.81 27.04
CA ARG A 283 -2.07 -8.72 27.96
C ARG A 283 -3.21 -7.71 28.01
N ARG A 284 -3.44 -7.16 29.20
CA ARG A 284 -4.45 -6.13 29.45
C ARG A 284 -3.90 -4.75 29.12
N ASP A 285 -3.32 -4.62 27.94
CA ASP A 285 -2.69 -3.40 27.43
C ASP A 285 -3.30 -3.06 26.06
N ALA A 286 -4.00 -1.93 25.99
CA ALA A 286 -4.59 -1.39 24.77
C ALA A 286 -3.76 -0.21 24.26
N LEU A 287 -3.55 -0.13 22.94
CA LEU A 287 -2.85 0.95 22.26
C LEU A 287 -3.84 1.81 21.46
N ILE A 288 -3.68 3.14 21.57
CA ILE A 288 -4.32 4.13 20.70
C ILE A 288 -3.23 5.06 20.17
N LEU A 289 -3.16 5.22 18.86
CA LEU A 289 -2.30 6.24 18.23
C LEU A 289 -3.16 7.41 17.74
N THR A 290 -2.70 8.63 17.99
CA THR A 290 -3.45 9.85 17.62
C THR A 290 -2.52 11.02 17.32
N ASN A 291 -3.00 11.98 16.52
CA ASN A 291 -2.41 13.30 16.26
C ASN A 291 -3.30 14.43 16.80
N SER A 292 -4.38 14.11 17.52
CA SER A 292 -5.32 15.07 18.06
C SER A 292 -5.79 14.67 19.47
N ASP A 293 -6.60 15.52 20.09
CA ASP A 293 -7.29 15.20 21.36
C ASP A 293 -8.73 14.71 21.14
N GLN A 294 -9.07 14.39 19.89
CA GLN A 294 -10.37 13.89 19.49
C GLN A 294 -10.29 12.37 19.35
N ILE A 295 -10.43 11.70 20.48
CA ILE A 295 -10.50 10.24 20.59
C ILE A 295 -11.93 9.89 21.00
N GLU A 296 -12.64 9.19 20.12
CA GLU A 296 -14.07 8.90 20.24
C GLU A 296 -14.35 7.98 21.43
N GLN A 297 -15.29 8.38 22.30
CA GLN A 297 -15.74 7.63 23.48
C GLN A 297 -14.64 7.18 24.47
N VAL A 298 -13.43 7.74 24.40
CA VAL A 298 -12.28 7.23 25.17
C VAL A 298 -12.51 7.23 26.68
N GLU A 299 -13.15 8.26 27.23
CA GLU A 299 -13.45 8.35 28.67
C GLU A 299 -14.37 7.21 29.12
N ALA A 300 -15.45 6.96 28.37
CA ALA A 300 -16.42 5.92 28.68
C ALA A 300 -15.79 4.51 28.62
N ILE A 301 -14.91 4.27 27.64
CA ILE A 301 -14.19 2.99 27.49
C ILE A 301 -13.20 2.79 28.65
N VAL A 302 -12.40 3.82 28.97
CA VAL A 302 -11.41 3.78 30.06
C VAL A 302 -12.07 3.53 31.41
N GLU A 303 -13.21 4.18 31.69
CA GLU A 303 -13.98 4.00 32.92
C GLU A 303 -14.59 2.59 33.03
N ALA A 304 -15.04 2.03 31.91
CA ALA A 304 -15.70 0.72 31.90
C ALA A 304 -14.73 -0.48 31.96
N LEU A 305 -13.42 -0.23 31.78
CA LEU A 305 -12.34 -1.21 31.74
C LEU A 305 -11.18 -0.84 32.69
N PRO A 306 -11.41 -0.76 34.02
CA PRO A 306 -10.40 -0.33 34.98
C PRO A 306 -9.17 -1.27 35.05
N ASP A 307 -9.33 -2.53 34.66
CA ASP A 307 -8.25 -3.54 34.66
C ASP A 307 -7.41 -3.55 33.37
N VAL A 308 -7.71 -2.68 32.39
CA VAL A 308 -6.97 -2.55 31.12
C VAL A 308 -6.16 -1.26 31.15
N THR A 309 -4.86 -1.36 30.89
CA THR A 309 -3.98 -0.21 30.73
C THR A 309 -4.13 0.36 29.32
N PHE A 310 -4.54 1.62 29.21
CA PHE A 310 -4.67 2.35 27.96
C PHE A 310 -3.41 3.19 27.69
N ARG A 311 -2.63 2.76 26.71
CA ARG A 311 -1.43 3.45 26.24
C ARG A 311 -1.81 4.34 25.05
N ILE A 312 -1.92 5.64 25.30
CA ILE A 312 -2.30 6.61 24.27
C ILE A 312 -1.04 7.37 23.84
N ALA A 313 -0.64 7.22 22.58
CA ALA A 313 0.55 7.86 22.05
C ALA A 313 0.22 8.89 20.99
N ALA A 314 0.85 10.06 21.10
CA ALA A 314 0.77 11.11 20.10
C ALA A 314 2.16 11.47 19.56
N VAL A 315 2.27 11.64 18.24
CA VAL A 315 3.50 12.12 17.58
C VAL A 315 3.73 13.62 17.76
N THR A 316 2.73 14.34 18.28
CA THR A 316 2.75 15.77 18.55
C THR A 316 2.65 16.04 20.05
N GLU A 317 2.66 17.33 20.40
CA GLU A 317 2.24 17.76 21.72
C GLU A 317 0.76 17.43 21.96
N MET A 318 0.43 17.11 23.21
CA MET A 318 -0.92 16.79 23.66
C MET A 318 -1.58 18.06 24.21
N SER A 319 -2.87 18.23 23.93
CA SER A 319 -3.65 19.32 24.52
C SER A 319 -3.93 19.07 26.01
N SER A 320 -4.39 20.11 26.72
CA SER A 320 -4.84 19.96 28.11
C SER A 320 -5.94 18.91 28.25
N LYS A 321 -6.86 18.83 27.28
CA LYS A 321 -7.95 17.84 27.26
C LYS A 321 -7.40 16.41 27.30
N LEU A 322 -6.38 16.10 26.49
CA LEU A 322 -5.79 14.77 26.50
C LEU A 322 -4.96 14.52 27.76
N LEU A 323 -4.23 15.53 28.25
CA LEU A 323 -3.48 15.44 29.51
C LEU A 323 -4.39 15.20 30.74
N ASP A 324 -5.61 15.74 30.73
CA ASP A 324 -6.60 15.53 31.79
C ASP A 324 -7.02 14.04 31.92
N MET A 325 -6.75 13.20 30.91
CA MET A 325 -6.96 11.75 30.98
C MET A 325 -6.05 11.06 32.01
N LEU A 326 -4.94 11.69 32.44
CA LEU A 326 -4.09 11.17 33.51
C LEU A 326 -4.80 11.07 34.87
N ARG A 327 -6.00 11.65 35.00
CA ARG A 327 -6.86 11.44 36.17
C ARG A 327 -7.29 9.97 36.33
N TYR A 328 -7.32 9.21 35.24
CA TYR A 328 -7.65 7.79 35.25
C TYR A 328 -6.38 6.97 35.54
N PRO A 329 -6.37 6.13 36.59
CA PRO A 329 -5.16 5.40 37.00
C PRO A 329 -4.70 4.34 36.00
N ASN A 330 -5.59 3.93 35.09
CA ASN A 330 -5.34 2.95 34.04
C ASN A 330 -4.97 3.59 32.69
N VAL A 331 -4.63 4.89 32.65
CA VAL A 331 -4.18 5.59 31.43
C VAL A 331 -2.70 5.94 31.52
N VAL A 332 -1.96 5.69 30.44
CA VAL A 332 -0.56 6.11 30.26
C VAL A 332 -0.45 6.89 28.95
N LEU A 333 0.01 8.13 29.04
CA LEU A 333 0.17 9.02 27.90
C LEU A 333 1.63 9.08 27.42
N TYR A 334 1.82 9.01 26.10
CA TYR A 334 3.12 9.16 25.43
C TYR A 334 3.08 10.33 24.46
N GLN A 335 3.52 11.50 24.91
CA GLN A 335 3.60 12.72 24.10
C GLN A 335 4.90 12.75 23.28
N ASN A 336 4.86 13.34 22.08
CA ASN A 336 6.00 13.41 21.17
C ASN A 336 6.67 12.04 20.96
N ALA A 337 5.85 10.99 20.82
CA ALA A 337 6.30 9.61 20.72
C ALA A 337 7.16 9.43 19.45
N SER A 338 8.41 8.99 19.64
CA SER A 338 9.31 8.67 18.54
C SER A 338 8.86 7.39 17.81
N PRO A 339 9.27 7.18 16.54
CA PRO A 339 8.98 5.94 15.83
C PRO A 339 9.43 4.69 16.60
N GLN A 340 10.58 4.75 17.28
CA GLN A 340 11.07 3.65 18.13
C GLN A 340 10.14 3.39 19.32
N LYS A 341 9.63 4.44 19.96
CA LYS A 341 8.66 4.29 21.06
C LYS A 341 7.36 3.69 20.55
N ILE A 342 6.87 4.10 19.38
CA ILE A 342 5.66 3.53 18.78
C ILE A 342 5.84 2.03 18.50
N GLN A 343 6.99 1.61 17.96
CA GLN A 343 7.32 0.19 17.78
C GLN A 343 7.35 -0.58 19.11
N GLU A 344 7.90 -0.01 20.17
CA GLU A 344 7.85 -0.61 21.51
C GLU A 344 6.40 -0.78 22.01
N LEU A 345 5.52 0.19 21.75
CA LEU A 345 4.11 0.10 22.17
C LEU A 345 3.36 -1.03 21.46
N TYR A 346 3.63 -1.27 20.17
CA TYR A 346 3.08 -2.46 19.47
C TYR A 346 3.55 -3.78 20.07
N GLN A 347 4.76 -3.81 20.64
CA GLN A 347 5.28 -4.98 21.33
C GLN A 347 4.67 -5.16 22.71
N LEU A 348 4.23 -4.10 23.38
CA LEU A 348 3.68 -4.13 24.75
C LEU A 348 2.17 -4.34 24.82
N SER A 349 1.41 -3.91 23.81
CA SER A 349 -0.06 -3.95 23.80
C SER A 349 -0.61 -5.12 22.99
N ASP A 350 -1.70 -5.75 23.41
CA ASP A 350 -2.35 -6.85 22.68
C ASP A 350 -3.71 -6.47 22.07
N ILE A 351 -4.16 -5.23 22.31
CA ILE A 351 -5.36 -4.64 21.72
C ILE A 351 -4.99 -3.31 21.07
N TYR A 352 -5.54 -3.02 19.89
CA TYR A 352 -5.48 -1.72 19.25
C TYR A 352 -6.90 -1.16 19.09
N LEU A 353 -7.10 0.10 19.48
CA LEU A 353 -8.40 0.76 19.31
C LEU A 353 -8.29 1.86 18.26
N ASP A 354 -8.95 1.66 17.12
CA ASP A 354 -9.01 2.61 16.02
C ASP A 354 -10.15 3.61 16.21
N ILE A 355 -9.97 4.47 17.21
CA ILE A 355 -10.98 5.42 17.71
C ILE A 355 -10.50 6.89 17.62
N ASN A 356 -9.46 7.16 16.83
CA ASN A 356 -8.97 8.50 16.56
C ASN A 356 -9.74 9.15 15.39
N HIS A 357 -10.17 10.40 15.51
CA HIS A 357 -10.91 11.10 14.44
C HIS A 357 -10.07 11.59 13.28
N SER A 358 -8.80 11.82 13.54
CA SER A 358 -7.89 12.44 12.57
C SER A 358 -7.17 11.37 11.76
N ASN A 359 -6.63 11.71 10.58
CA ASN A 359 -6.00 10.76 9.66
C ASN A 359 -5.08 9.72 10.33
N GLU A 360 -5.11 8.51 9.76
CA GLU A 360 -4.26 7.41 10.18
C GLU A 360 -2.80 7.84 10.21
N LEU A 361 -2.12 7.50 11.31
CA LEU A 361 -0.70 7.73 11.47
C LEU A 361 0.07 6.46 11.16
N LEU A 362 1.07 6.55 10.30
CA LEU A 362 2.11 5.52 10.15
C LEU A 362 1.54 4.11 9.85
N GLN A 363 0.41 4.03 9.14
CA GLN A 363 -0.31 2.78 8.86
C GLN A 363 -0.61 1.98 10.14
N ALA A 364 -1.11 2.67 11.16
CA ALA A 364 -1.26 2.14 12.49
C ALA A 364 -2.10 0.85 12.57
N VAL A 365 -3.17 0.77 11.78
CA VAL A 365 -4.07 -0.39 11.75
C VAL A 365 -3.34 -1.59 11.13
N ARG A 366 -2.60 -1.38 10.04
CA ARG A 366 -1.76 -2.42 9.43
C ARG A 366 -0.68 -2.90 10.40
N GLN A 367 -0.01 -1.99 11.11
CA GLN A 367 1.00 -2.37 12.10
C GLN A 367 0.40 -3.13 13.28
N ALA A 368 -0.79 -2.78 13.74
CA ALA A 368 -1.51 -3.55 14.75
C ALA A 368 -1.79 -4.97 14.27
N PHE A 369 -2.26 -5.11 13.02
CA PHE A 369 -2.56 -6.40 12.40
C PHE A 369 -1.30 -7.26 12.28
N GLU A 370 -0.20 -6.72 11.74
CA GLU A 370 1.09 -7.43 11.61
C GLU A 370 1.68 -7.87 12.96
N HIS A 371 1.34 -7.18 14.06
CA HIS A 371 1.76 -7.55 15.42
C HIS A 371 0.74 -8.41 16.17
N ASN A 372 -0.31 -8.87 15.48
CA ASN A 372 -1.36 -9.73 16.02
C ASN A 372 -2.11 -9.11 17.22
N LEU A 373 -2.30 -7.78 17.19
CA LEU A 373 -3.21 -7.11 18.12
C LEU A 373 -4.65 -7.36 17.68
N LEU A 374 -5.54 -7.53 18.66
CA LEU A 374 -6.98 -7.48 18.38
C LEU A 374 -7.37 -6.03 18.09
N ILE A 375 -7.90 -5.78 16.90
CA ILE A 375 -8.28 -4.44 16.45
C ILE A 375 -9.80 -4.28 16.60
N LEU A 376 -10.21 -3.20 17.27
CA LEU A 376 -11.60 -2.77 17.36
C LEU A 376 -11.69 -1.28 17.07
N GLY A 377 -12.85 -0.81 16.60
CA GLY A 377 -13.02 0.61 16.32
C GLY A 377 -14.48 0.99 16.11
N PHE A 378 -14.71 2.28 15.81
CA PHE A 378 -16.03 2.77 15.44
C PHE A 378 -16.12 3.02 13.93
N ASN A 379 -17.30 2.85 13.35
CA ASN A 379 -17.56 3.16 11.94
C ASN A 379 -17.26 4.62 11.58
N GLN A 380 -17.37 5.52 12.56
CA GLN A 380 -17.10 6.96 12.42
C GLN A 380 -15.61 7.30 12.34
N THR A 381 -14.73 6.44 12.84
CA THR A 381 -13.30 6.75 13.03
C THR A 381 -12.36 5.75 12.36
N VAL A 382 -12.86 4.60 11.94
CA VAL A 382 -12.02 3.54 11.37
C VAL A 382 -11.31 4.02 10.11
N HIS A 383 -10.00 3.79 10.05
CA HIS A 383 -9.16 4.21 8.94
C HIS A 383 -8.99 3.12 7.88
N ASN A 384 -8.82 1.88 8.31
CA ASN A 384 -8.64 0.74 7.42
C ASN A 384 -9.49 -0.45 7.86
N SER A 385 -10.66 -0.58 7.25
CA SER A 385 -11.60 -1.66 7.55
C SER A 385 -11.16 -3.03 7.04
N SER A 386 -10.10 -3.13 6.22
CA SER A 386 -9.63 -4.40 5.65
C SER A 386 -9.07 -5.37 6.68
N TYR A 387 -8.61 -4.85 7.83
CA TYR A 387 -7.99 -5.62 8.90
C TYR A 387 -8.82 -5.64 10.19
N ILE A 388 -10.08 -5.20 10.14
CA ILE A 388 -11.00 -5.18 11.28
C ILE A 388 -12.24 -5.97 10.90
N ALA A 389 -12.51 -7.06 11.62
CA ALA A 389 -13.71 -7.85 11.36
C ALA A 389 -14.97 -6.99 11.56
N PRO A 390 -16.05 -7.20 10.79
CA PRO A 390 -17.33 -6.52 10.98
C PRO A 390 -17.86 -6.68 12.41
N ASP A 391 -17.65 -7.84 13.04
CA ASP A 391 -17.99 -8.09 14.46
C ASP A 391 -17.26 -7.18 15.47
N HIS A 392 -16.18 -6.51 15.06
CA HIS A 392 -15.35 -5.64 15.91
C HIS A 392 -15.48 -4.16 15.54
N LEU A 393 -16.42 -3.83 14.65
CA LEU A 393 -16.80 -2.48 14.29
C LEU A 393 -18.14 -2.15 14.96
N PHE A 394 -18.20 -0.96 15.54
CA PHE A 394 -19.35 -0.51 16.32
C PHE A 394 -19.76 0.90 15.88
N GLU A 395 -21.00 1.30 16.14
CA GLU A 395 -21.37 2.72 16.11
C GLU A 395 -20.81 3.44 17.35
N SER A 396 -20.52 4.74 17.26
CA SER A 396 -20.07 5.52 18.43
C SER A 396 -21.01 5.45 19.65
N SER A 397 -22.30 5.16 19.45
CA SER A 397 -23.26 4.94 20.55
C SER A 397 -23.15 3.57 21.22
N GLU A 398 -22.42 2.63 20.62
CA GLU A 398 -22.33 1.21 21.02
C GLU A 398 -21.07 0.92 21.86
N VAL A 399 -20.76 1.81 22.81
CA VAL A 399 -19.63 1.64 23.74
C VAL A 399 -19.74 0.35 24.56
N ALA A 400 -20.95 0.00 25.01
CA ALA A 400 -21.16 -1.19 25.83
C ALA A 400 -20.83 -2.50 25.07
N PRO A 401 -21.35 -2.74 23.85
CA PRO A 401 -20.92 -3.87 23.01
C PRO A 401 -19.42 -3.95 22.76
N LEU A 402 -18.75 -2.81 22.50
CA LEU A 402 -17.29 -2.76 22.33
C LEU A 402 -16.57 -3.24 23.60
N VAL A 403 -16.95 -2.70 24.76
CA VAL A 403 -16.39 -3.07 26.06
C VAL A 403 -16.63 -4.55 26.39
N GLU A 404 -17.82 -5.06 26.10
CA GLU A 404 -18.16 -6.48 26.29
C GLU A 404 -17.28 -7.38 25.41
N THR A 405 -17.05 -6.99 24.16
CA THR A 405 -16.16 -7.71 23.23
C THR A 405 -14.73 -7.76 23.76
N ILE A 406 -14.20 -6.64 24.28
CA ILE A 406 -12.88 -6.61 24.91
C ILE A 406 -12.82 -7.51 26.15
N LYS A 407 -13.84 -7.47 27.01
CA LYS A 407 -13.90 -8.32 28.22
C LYS A 407 -13.95 -9.80 27.87
N LEU A 408 -14.73 -10.16 26.86
CA LEU A 408 -14.84 -11.54 26.37
C LEU A 408 -13.50 -12.00 25.79
N ALA A 409 -12.89 -11.21 24.91
CA ALA A 409 -11.59 -11.55 24.32
C ALA A 409 -10.50 -11.71 25.40
N LEU A 410 -10.48 -10.86 26.44
CA LEU A 410 -9.53 -10.93 27.55
C LEU A 410 -9.88 -11.98 28.63
N SER A 411 -10.96 -12.76 28.45
CA SER A 411 -11.38 -13.74 29.46
C SER A 411 -10.50 -14.98 29.48
N ASP A 412 -10.09 -15.46 28.30
CA ASP A 412 -9.17 -16.57 28.12
C ASP A 412 -8.55 -16.59 26.71
N VAL A 413 -7.61 -17.52 26.50
CA VAL A 413 -6.86 -17.67 25.24
C VAL A 413 -7.77 -18.10 24.08
N GLU A 414 -8.81 -18.89 24.33
CA GLU A 414 -9.72 -19.39 23.30
C GLU A 414 -10.58 -18.26 22.73
N GLN A 415 -11.12 -17.38 23.59
CA GLN A 415 -11.91 -16.23 23.17
C GLN A 415 -11.08 -15.20 22.39
N MET A 416 -9.85 -14.91 22.82
CA MET A 416 -8.94 -14.06 22.06
C MET A 416 -8.61 -14.68 20.69
N SER A 417 -8.31 -15.98 20.66
CA SER A 417 -8.00 -16.68 19.41
C SER A 417 -9.19 -16.69 18.45
N LEU A 418 -10.42 -16.82 18.96
CA LEU A 418 -11.64 -16.73 18.16
C LEU A 418 -11.81 -15.32 17.55
N ALA A 419 -11.59 -14.27 18.34
CA ALA A 419 -11.67 -12.89 17.86
C ALA A 419 -10.60 -12.63 16.79
N LEU A 420 -9.33 -12.98 17.05
CA LEU A 420 -8.26 -12.86 16.05
C LEU A 420 -8.54 -13.70 14.80
N GLY A 421 -9.17 -14.87 14.94
CA GLY A 421 -9.60 -15.71 13.83
C GLY A 421 -10.61 -15.01 12.92
N LYS A 422 -11.62 -14.33 13.48
CA LYS A 422 -12.56 -13.50 12.71
C LYS A 422 -11.84 -12.37 11.96
N GLN A 423 -10.91 -11.69 12.63
CA GLN A 423 -10.10 -10.62 12.03
C GLN A 423 -9.24 -11.14 10.87
N GLY A 424 -8.55 -12.27 11.08
CA GLY A 424 -7.75 -12.92 10.05
C GLY A 424 -8.61 -13.37 8.87
N GLN A 425 -9.78 -13.96 9.12
CA GLN A 425 -10.71 -14.37 8.07
C GLN A 425 -11.18 -13.18 7.22
N HIS A 426 -11.53 -12.06 7.86
CA HIS A 426 -11.94 -10.83 7.17
C HIS A 426 -10.81 -10.28 6.28
N ALA A 427 -9.56 -10.32 6.77
CA ALA A 427 -8.37 -9.97 6.00
C ALA A 427 -7.99 -11.02 4.93
N ASN A 428 -8.79 -12.07 4.74
CA ASN A 428 -8.54 -13.21 3.86
C ASN A 428 -7.22 -13.92 4.18
N TYR A 429 -6.88 -14.07 5.46
CA TYR A 429 -5.67 -14.79 5.87
C TYR A 429 -5.74 -16.28 5.50
N VAL A 430 -4.62 -16.79 5.00
CA VAL A 430 -4.39 -18.20 4.71
C VAL A 430 -3.01 -18.60 5.25
N ASP A 431 -2.91 -19.81 5.82
CA ASP A 431 -1.63 -20.35 6.26
C ASP A 431 -0.70 -20.64 5.07
N LEU A 432 0.61 -20.66 5.34
CA LEU A 432 1.62 -20.78 4.29
C LEU A 432 1.50 -22.10 3.51
N VAL A 433 1.15 -23.21 4.19
CA VAL A 433 1.07 -24.53 3.55
C VAL A 433 -0.04 -24.53 2.51
N ARG A 434 -1.24 -24.09 2.91
CA ARG A 434 -2.37 -23.99 1.98
C ARG A 434 -2.09 -23.02 0.83
N TYR A 435 -1.44 -21.90 1.09
CA TYR A 435 -1.08 -20.95 0.04
C TYR A 435 -0.08 -21.55 -0.97
N GLN A 436 0.96 -22.23 -0.48
CA GLN A 436 1.94 -22.94 -1.31
C GLN A 436 1.31 -24.03 -2.17
N GLU A 437 0.50 -24.93 -1.57
CA GLU A 437 -0.16 -26.03 -2.29
C GLU A 437 -1.11 -25.51 -3.40
N THR A 438 -1.86 -24.46 -3.09
CA THR A 438 -2.79 -23.85 -4.06
C THR A 438 -2.03 -23.19 -5.21
N MET A 439 -0.97 -22.42 -4.90
CA MET A 439 -0.15 -21.77 -5.92
C MET A 439 0.58 -22.78 -6.81
N GLN A 440 1.14 -23.85 -6.25
CA GLN A 440 1.76 -24.91 -7.05
C GLN A 440 0.75 -25.53 -8.03
N THR A 441 -0.46 -25.82 -7.57
CA THR A 441 -1.54 -26.35 -8.43
C THR A 441 -1.94 -25.36 -9.53
N VAL A 442 -2.10 -24.08 -9.18
CA VAL A 442 -2.47 -23.01 -10.13
C VAL A 442 -1.41 -22.83 -11.22
N LEU A 443 -0.14 -22.96 -10.87
CA LEU A 443 1.00 -22.77 -11.77
C LEU A 443 1.37 -24.03 -12.55
N GLY A 444 0.61 -25.12 -12.42
CA GLY A 444 0.85 -26.35 -13.16
C GLY A 444 2.02 -27.19 -12.63
N GLY A 445 2.23 -27.16 -11.30
CA GLY A 445 3.13 -28.06 -10.58
C GLY A 445 2.67 -29.52 -10.56
#